data_AF-X0UNN6-F1
#
_entry.id   AF-X0UNN6-F1
#
_cell.length_a   1.000
_cell.length_b   1.000
_cell.length_c   1.000
_cell.angle_alpha   90.00
_cell.angle_beta   90.00
_cell.angle_gamma   90.00
#
_symmetry.space_group_name_H-M   'P 1'
#
loop_
_entity.id
_entity.type
_entity.pdbx_description
1 polymer ?
#
loop_
_entity_poly.entity_id
_entity_poly.type
_entity_poly.pdbx_seq_one_letter_code
_entity_poly.pdbx_strand_id
1 'polypeptide(L)' 'GQCTPCRIGNSWIKKIVIRISQGEGKDGDIDNIVRLATNMLGKTLCPLGDAAAMPILSIVKKFRDEIETSIK' A
#
# COMPACT_ATOMS: atom_id res chain seq x y z
N GLY A 1 0.01 -16.33 -3.08
CA GLY A 1 -0.37 -15.71 -1.79
C GLY A 1 -0.66 -16.74 -0.73
N GLN A 2 0.34 -17.54 -0.36
CA GLN A 2 0.22 -18.59 0.66
C GLN A 2 0.12 -18.02 2.07
N CYS A 3 0.83 -16.92 2.35
CA CYS A 3 0.73 -16.20 3.62
C CYS A 3 -0.43 -15.19 3.60
N THR A 4 -1.24 -15.20 4.65
CA THR A 4 -2.37 -14.28 4.86
C THR A 4 -1.99 -12.80 4.71
N PRO A 5 -0.91 -12.26 5.34
CA PRO A 5 -0.54 -10.86 5.17
C PRO A 5 -0.25 -10.51 3.71
N CYS A 6 0.44 -11.37 2.96
CA CYS A 6 0.71 -11.14 1.54
C CYS A 6 -0.57 -11.21 0.68
N ARG A 7 -1.45 -12.19 0.91
CA ARG A 7 -2.68 -12.38 0.12
C ARG A 7 -3.68 -11.24 0.33
N ILE A 8 -3.94 -10.91 1.58
CA ILE A 8 -4.94 -9.91 1.96
C ILE A 8 -4.36 -8.50 1.81
N GLY A 9 -3.12 -8.28 2.25
CA GLY A 9 -2.44 -6.98 2.17
C GLY A 9 -2.31 -6.49 0.73
N ASN A 10 -1.76 -7.30 -0.18
CA ASN A 10 -1.67 -6.90 -1.60
C ASN A 10 -3.03 -6.67 -2.26
N SER A 11 -4.05 -7.42 -1.86
CA SER A 11 -5.41 -7.26 -2.40
C SER A 11 -6.01 -5.91 -2.00
N TRP A 12 -5.80 -5.46 -0.76
CA TRP A 12 -6.22 -4.15 -0.30
C TRP A 12 -5.38 -3.02 -0.88
N ILE A 13 -4.05 -3.16 -0.88
CA ILE A 13 -3.13 -2.17 -1.47
C ILE A 13 -3.52 -1.93 -2.94
N LYS A 14 -3.74 -3.00 -3.72
CA LYS A 14 -4.18 -2.88 -5.12
C LYS A 14 -5.47 -2.07 -5.26
N LYS A 15 -6.48 -2.32 -4.42
CA LYS A 15 -7.76 -1.59 -4.46
C LYS A 15 -7.57 -0.10 -4.19
N ILE A 16 -6.77 0.24 -3.18
CA ILE A 16 -6.55 1.64 -2.81
C ILE A 16 -5.70 2.34 -3.88
N VAL A 17 -4.65 1.71 -4.39
CA VAL A 17 -3.82 2.28 -5.47
C VAL A 17 -4.63 2.54 -6.74
N ILE A 18 -5.50 1.60 -7.14
CA ILE A 18 -6.39 1.81 -8.30
C ILE A 18 -7.34 2.99 -8.05
N ARG A 19 -7.93 3.06 -6.86
CA ARG A 19 -8.84 4.14 -6.48
C ARG A 19 -8.14 5.52 -6.51
N ILE A 20 -6.95 5.62 -5.94
CA ILE A 20 -6.12 6.84 -5.98
C ILE A 20 -5.79 7.20 -7.45
N SER A 21 -5.40 6.22 -8.27
CA SER A 21 -5.10 6.43 -9.68
C SER A 21 -6.31 6.90 -10.51
N GLN A 22 -7.53 6.69 -10.03
CA GLN A 22 -8.77 7.13 -10.67
C GLN A 22 -9.25 8.49 -10.15
N GLY A 23 -8.51 9.14 -9.23
CA GLY A 23 -8.93 10.38 -8.58
C GLY A 23 -10.09 10.20 -7.60
N GLU A 24 -10.35 8.97 -7.18
CA GLU A 24 -11.38 8.59 -6.22
C GLU A 24 -10.78 8.30 -4.83
N GLY A 25 -9.54 8.72 -4.60
CA GLY A 25 -8.86 8.55 -3.32
C GLY A 25 -9.66 9.16 -2.17
N LYS A 26 -9.64 8.49 -1.02
CA LYS A 26 -10.35 8.94 0.19
C LYS A 26 -9.37 9.41 1.25
N ASP A 27 -9.84 10.29 2.11
CA ASP A 27 -9.09 10.65 3.31
C ASP A 27 -8.74 9.39 4.13
N GLY A 28 -7.49 9.33 4.61
CA GLY A 28 -6.92 8.17 5.30
C GLY A 28 -6.49 6.98 4.42
N ASP A 29 -6.64 7.03 3.09
CA ASP A 29 -6.19 5.95 2.20
C ASP A 29 -4.68 5.73 2.22
N ILE A 30 -3.93 6.82 2.27
CA ILE A 30 -2.46 6.80 2.33
C ILE A 30 -2.01 6.10 3.61
N ASP A 31 -2.57 6.50 4.76
CA ASP A 31 -2.21 5.91 6.05
C ASP A 31 -2.62 4.43 6.14
N ASN A 32 -3.75 4.07 5.52
CA ASN A 32 -4.17 2.67 5.41
C ASN A 32 -3.20 1.83 4.57
N ILE A 33 -2.76 2.34 3.41
CA ILE A 33 -1.77 1.66 2.57
C ILE A 33 -0.45 1.48 3.34
N VAL A 34 0.03 2.53 4.03
CA VAL A 34 1.26 2.46 4.84
C VAL A 34 1.11 1.41 5.94
N ARG A 35 0.00 1.43 6.68
CA ARG A 35 -0.28 0.44 7.73
C ARG A 35 -0.30 -0.99 7.20
N LEU A 36 -0.88 -1.21 6.02
CA LEU A 36 -0.90 -2.53 5.38
C LEU A 36 0.50 -2.99 4.96
N ALA A 37 1.26 -2.12 4.30
CA ALA A 37 2.62 -2.42 3.86
C ALA A 37 3.56 -2.72 5.05
N THR A 38 3.51 -1.92 6.12
CA THR A 38 4.27 -2.17 7.36
C THR A 38 3.86 -3.49 8.02
N ASN A 39 2.58 -3.89 7.93
CA ASN A 39 2.12 -5.17 8.45
C ASN A 39 2.41 -6.38 7.55
N MET A 40 2.89 -6.16 6.33
CA MET A 40 3.42 -7.22 5.49
C MET A 40 4.92 -7.42 5.74
N LEU A 41 5.65 -6.33 5.98
CA LEU A 41 7.10 -6.33 6.07
C LEU A 41 7.61 -7.22 7.22
N GLY A 42 8.45 -8.20 6.91
CA GLY A 42 9.02 -9.17 7.86
C GLY A 42 8.01 -10.19 8.42
N LYS A 43 6.75 -10.19 7.93
CA LYS A 43 5.67 -11.09 8.40
C LYS A 43 5.22 -12.08 7.33
N THR A 44 6.01 -12.26 6.26
CA THR A 44 5.70 -13.16 5.14
C THR A 44 6.71 -14.28 5.00
N LEU A 45 6.25 -15.42 4.47
CA LEU A 45 7.07 -16.64 4.32
C LEU A 45 8.24 -16.47 3.35
N CYS A 46 8.10 -15.61 2.33
CA CYS A 46 9.13 -15.40 1.30
C CYS A 46 9.34 -13.90 1.02
N PRO A 47 10.45 -13.54 0.35
CA PRO A 47 10.81 -12.13 0.10
C PRO A 47 9.82 -11.34 -0.77
N LEU A 48 8.88 -12.02 -1.44
CA LEU A 48 7.88 -11.36 -2.28
C LEU A 48 7.00 -10.38 -1.49
N GLY A 49 6.68 -10.70 -0.23
CA GLY A 49 5.88 -9.81 0.62
C GLY A 49 6.60 -8.49 0.90
N ASP A 50 7.87 -8.57 1.25
CA ASP A 50 8.73 -7.42 1.50
C ASP A 50 8.97 -6.62 0.20
N ALA A 51 9.23 -7.31 -0.90
CA ALA A 51 9.40 -6.70 -2.22
C ALA A 51 8.15 -5.94 -2.70
N ALA A 52 6.95 -6.36 -2.27
CA ALA A 52 5.70 -5.64 -2.55
C ALA A 52 5.48 -4.45 -1.60
N ALA A 53 5.89 -4.57 -0.33
CA ALA A 53 5.69 -3.54 0.69
C ALA A 53 6.68 -2.36 0.56
N MET A 54 7.95 -2.62 0.25
CA MET A 54 9.01 -1.59 0.22
C MET A 54 8.77 -0.47 -0.80
N PRO A 55 8.32 -0.74 -2.05
CA PRO A 55 8.02 0.32 -3.02
C PRO A 55 6.90 1.22 -2.55
N ILE A 56 5.84 0.64 -1.96
CA ILE A 56 4.70 1.38 -1.43
C ILE A 56 5.14 2.36 -0.34
N LEU A 57 5.91 1.89 0.64
CA LEU A 57 6.44 2.75 1.72
C LEU A 57 7.36 3.84 1.17
N SER A 58 8.17 3.51 0.16
CA SER A 58 9.09 4.47 -0.45
C SER A 58 8.37 5.54 -1.27
N ILE A 59 7.32 5.16 -2.01
CA ILE A 59 6.50 6.07 -2.81
C ILE A 59 5.78 7.05 -1.88
N VAL A 60 5.10 6.55 -0.85
CA VAL A 60 4.41 7.42 0.11
C VAL A 60 5.40 8.33 0.82
N LYS A 61 6.59 7.84 1.21
CA LYS A 61 7.60 8.67 1.88
C LYS A 61 8.11 9.83 1.00
N LYS A 62 8.24 9.61 -0.31
CA LYS A 62 8.84 10.59 -1.24
C LYS A 62 7.82 11.51 -1.90
N PHE A 63 6.62 11.01 -2.13
CA PHE A 63 5.60 11.65 -2.98
C PHE A 63 4.27 11.82 -2.24
N ARG A 64 4.29 11.90 -0.90
CA ARG A 64 3.06 12.04 -0.10
C ARG A 64 2.20 13.20 -0.59
N ASP A 65 2.82 14.37 -0.73
CA ASP A 65 2.13 15.62 -1.09
C ASP A 65 1.48 15.54 -2.48
N GLU A 66 2.14 14.89 -3.44
CA GLU A 66 1.59 14.65 -4.79
C GLU A 66 0.38 13.71 -4.77
N ILE A 67 0.45 12.68 -3.94
CA ILE A 67 -0.64 11.72 -3.77
C ILE A 67 -1.83 12.38 -3.04
N GLU A 68 -1.56 13.18 -2.00
CA GLU A 68 -2.58 13.93 -1.27
C GLU A 68 -3.31 14.94 -2.17
N THR A 69 -2.60 15.57 -3.11
CA THR A 69 -3.22 16.46 -4.12
C THR A 69 -4.21 15.71 -5.03
N SER A 70 -4.04 14.40 -5.21
CA SER A 70 -4.93 13.56 -6.01
C SER A 70 -6.13 13.03 -5.23
N ILE A 71 -6.20 13.30 -3.93
CA ILE A 71 -7.29 12.92 -3.03
C ILE A 71 -8.25 14.11 -2.88
N LYS A 72 -9.56 13.85 -2.88
CA LYS A 72 -10.61 14.86 -2.70
C LYS A 72 -11.16 14.88 -1.28
#